data_AF-A0A940TNR9-F1
#
_entry.id   AF-A0A940TNR9-F1
#
_cell.length_a   1.000
_cell.length_b   1.000
_cell.length_c   1.000
_cell.angle_alpha   90.00
_cell.angle_beta   90.00
_cell.angle_gamma   90.00
#
_symmetry.space_group_name_H-M   'P 1'
#
loop_
_entity.id
_entity.type
_entity.pdbx_description
1 polymer ?
#
loop_
_entity_poly.entity_id
_entity_poly.type
_entity_poly.pdbx_seq_one_letter_code
_entity_poly.pdbx_strand_id
1 'polypeptide(L)'
;MANTIKDIVILNDTSSINGEVLVKQFKLKLPYDGTIPLAKARILAIELKHPPHPDTDEVQVDAGTRLYGDLSPSVIPVRLADTTVVVTIPKADIHTLIFFTAKGKVSAATRKALKTVA
;
A
#
# COMPACT_ATOMS: atom_id res chain seq x y z
N MET A 1 -11.97 20.39 -6.51
CA MET A 1 -10.90 19.44 -6.89
C MET A 1 -10.26 18.91 -5.62
N ALA A 2 -10.32 17.60 -5.36
CA ALA A 2 -9.47 16.88 -4.42
C ALA A 2 -9.95 15.42 -4.32
N ASN A 3 -9.45 14.53 -5.18
CA ASN A 3 -9.40 13.11 -4.83
C ASN A 3 -8.02 12.88 -4.22
N THR A 4 -7.86 13.21 -2.95
CA THR A 4 -6.60 13.00 -2.23
C THR A 4 -6.50 11.53 -1.84
N ILE A 5 -6.24 10.68 -2.82
CA ILE A 5 -5.73 9.33 -2.59
C ILE A 5 -4.21 9.48 -2.58
N LYS A 6 -3.60 9.27 -1.42
CA LYS A 6 -2.15 9.35 -1.23
C LYS A 6 -1.69 8.03 -0.67
N ASP A 7 -1.67 7.00 -1.50
CA ASP A 7 -0.86 5.84 -1.20
C ASP A 7 0.61 6.29 -1.07
N ILE A 8 1.35 5.61 -0.22
CA ILE A 8 2.77 5.87 -0.02
C ILE A 8 3.52 4.62 -0.46
N VAL A 9 4.47 4.80 -1.37
CA VAL A 9 5.41 3.75 -1.80
C VAL A 9 6.76 4.10 -1.22
N ILE A 10 7.26 3.27 -0.31
CA ILE A 10 8.59 3.41 0.29
C ILE A 10 9.52 2.47 -0.48
N LEU A 11 10.59 3.01 -1.04
CA LEU A 11 11.59 2.25 -1.76
C LEU A 11 12.66 1.69 -0.81
N ASN A 12 13.43 0.71 -1.28
CA ASN A 12 14.51 0.09 -0.49
C ASN A 12 15.61 1.06 -0.07
N ASP A 13 15.78 2.17 -0.81
CA ASP A 13 16.70 3.26 -0.48
C ASP A 13 16.11 4.26 0.54
N THR A 14 14.96 3.95 1.14
CA THR A 14 14.19 4.76 2.09
C THR A 14 13.55 6.02 1.51
N SER A 15 13.73 6.30 0.22
CA SER A 15 12.96 7.35 -0.44
C SER A 15 11.49 6.96 -0.54
N SER A 16 10.60 7.95 -0.66
CA SER A 16 9.16 7.71 -0.74
C SER A 16 8.52 8.45 -1.91
N ILE A 17 7.54 7.78 -2.52
CA ILE A 17 6.71 8.31 -3.60
C ILE A 17 5.29 8.40 -3.06
N ASN A 18 4.74 9.61 -3.10
CA ASN A 18 3.32 9.85 -2.82
C ASN A 18 2.53 9.75 -4.13
N GLY A 19 1.48 8.94 -4.15
CA GLY A 19 0.71 8.73 -5.37
C GLY A 19 -0.50 7.83 -5.23
N GLU A 20 -0.95 7.30 -6.36
CA GLU A 20 -2.01 6.30 -6.44
C GLU A 20 -1.45 5.02 -7.05
N VAL A 21 -1.42 3.94 -6.28
CA VAL A 21 -1.11 2.60 -6.79
C VAL A 21 -2.29 2.13 -7.64
N LEU A 22 -2.06 1.91 -8.93
CA LEU A 22 -3.13 1.61 -9.90
C LEU A 22 -3.56 0.13 -9.89
N VAL A 23 -2.87 -0.72 -9.13
CA VAL A 23 -3.24 -2.13 -8.95
C VAL A 23 -4.54 -2.21 -8.16
N LYS A 24 -5.62 -2.66 -8.81
CA LYS A 24 -6.93 -2.83 -8.17
C LYS A 24 -7.00 -4.08 -7.29
N GLN A 25 -6.29 -5.13 -7.69
CA GLN A 25 -6.31 -6.43 -7.06
C GLN A 25 -4.93 -7.07 -7.15
N PHE A 26 -4.43 -7.51 -6.01
CA PHE A 26 -3.23 -8.32 -5.89
C PHE A 26 -3.62 -9.81 -5.84
N LYS A 27 -2.68 -10.69 -6.15
CA LYS A 27 -2.82 -12.13 -5.87
C LYS A 27 -1.67 -12.56 -4.98
N LEU A 28 -1.99 -13.16 -3.83
CA LEU A 28 -1.01 -13.68 -2.89
C LEU A 28 -0.94 -15.20 -3.06
N LYS A 29 0.23 -15.70 -3.49
CA LYS A 29 0.52 -17.14 -3.55
C LYS A 29 1.03 -17.60 -2.18
N LEU A 30 0.27 -18.47 -1.53
CA LEU A 30 0.59 -19.03 -0.22
C LEU A 30 1.66 -20.12 -0.33
N PRO A 31 2.42 -20.40 0.75
CA PRO A 31 3.44 -21.45 0.75
C PRO A 31 2.91 -22.88 0.51
N TYR A 32 1.65 -23.15 0.87
CA TYR A 32 1.03 -24.49 0.84
C TYR A 32 0.10 -24.70 -0.38
N ASP A 33 0.48 -24.11 -1.51
CA ASP A 33 -0.19 -24.27 -2.82
C ASP A 33 -1.64 -23.75 -2.84
N GLY A 34 -1.78 -22.43 -2.75
CA GLY A 34 -3.04 -21.71 -2.90
C GLY A 34 -2.81 -20.27 -3.33
N THR A 35 -3.77 -19.67 -4.04
CA THR A 35 -3.70 -18.25 -4.43
C THR A 35 -4.93 -17.52 -3.93
N ILE A 36 -4.72 -16.45 -3.16
CA ILE A 36 -5.79 -15.61 -2.64
C ILE A 36 -5.85 -14.30 -3.43
N PRO A 37 -7.00 -13.94 -4.03
CA PRO A 37 -7.22 -12.60 -4.57
C PRO A 37 -7.42 -11.58 -3.44
N LEU A 38 -6.66 -10.48 -3.44
CA LEU A 38 -6.74 -9.41 -2.45
C LEU A 38 -7.07 -8.09 -3.14
N ALA A 39 -8.27 -7.56 -2.91
CA ALA A 39 -8.66 -6.25 -3.41
C ALA A 39 -7.87 -5.15 -2.67
N LYS A 40 -7.28 -4.20 -3.39
CA LYS A 40 -6.50 -3.08 -2.80
C LYS A 40 -7.29 -2.36 -1.69
N ALA A 41 -8.59 -2.20 -1.87
CA ALA A 41 -9.48 -1.54 -0.90
C ALA A 41 -9.56 -2.24 0.49
N ARG A 42 -9.09 -3.48 0.59
CA ARG A 42 -9.05 -4.28 1.84
C ARG A 42 -7.65 -4.38 2.44
N ILE A 43 -6.65 -3.83 1.76
CA ILE A 43 -5.25 -3.87 2.19
C ILE A 43 -4.93 -2.55 2.88
N LEU A 44 -4.28 -2.63 4.04
CA LEU A 44 -3.76 -1.46 4.76
C LEU A 44 -2.31 -1.19 4.35
N ALA A 45 -1.48 -2.22 4.36
CA ALA A 45 -0.08 -2.15 3.96
C ALA A 45 0.40 -3.48 3.37
N ILE A 46 1.47 -3.40 2.59
CA ILE A 46 2.25 -4.54 2.10
C ILE A 46 3.72 -4.26 2.43
N GLU A 47 4.36 -5.17 3.15
CA GLU A 47 5.81 -5.18 3.34
C GLU A 47 6.41 -6.26 2.44
N LEU A 48 7.39 -5.89 1.61
CA LEU A 48 7.92 -6.75 0.56
C LEU A 48 9.27 -7.32 0.99
N LYS A 49 9.33 -8.65 1.17
CA LYS A 49 10.56 -9.41 1.45
C LYS A 49 11.48 -8.76 2.50
N HIS A 50 10.89 -8.26 3.58
CA HIS A 50 11.60 -7.57 4.65
C HIS A 50 12.01 -8.54 5.78
N PRO A 51 13.17 -8.35 6.45
CA PRO A 51 13.48 -9.08 7.67
C PRO A 51 12.36 -8.97 8.72
N PRO A 52 12.01 -10.05 9.44
CA PRO A 52 12.70 -11.34 9.51
C PRO A 52 12.27 -12.35 8.43
N HIS A 53 11.41 -11.99 7.48
CA HIS A 53 10.84 -12.89 6.47
C HIS A 53 11.25 -12.50 5.04
N PRO A 54 12.53 -12.66 4.65
CA PRO A 54 13.03 -12.22 3.34
C PRO A 54 12.44 -12.99 2.14
N ASP A 55 11.82 -14.14 2.39
CA ASP A 55 11.31 -15.03 1.34
C ASP A 55 9.83 -14.80 1.00
N THR A 56 9.10 -14.03 1.82
CA THR A 56 7.66 -13.80 1.65
C THR A 56 7.29 -12.34 1.82
N ASP A 57 6.27 -11.90 1.09
CA ASP A 57 5.61 -10.62 1.32
C ASP A 57 4.61 -10.75 2.47
N GLU A 58 4.54 -9.73 3.32
CA GLU A 58 3.51 -9.59 4.35
C GLU A 58 2.42 -8.63 3.85
N VAL A 59 1.16 -9.08 3.87
CA VAL A 59 0.00 -8.26 3.54
C VAL A 59 -0.85 -8.07 4.79
N GLN A 60 -0.94 -6.83 5.26
CA GLN A 60 -1.85 -6.47 6.33
C GLN A 60 -3.21 -6.08 5.75
N VAL A 61 -4.25 -6.86 6.07
CA VAL A 61 -5.62 -6.58 5.65
C VAL A 61 -6.40 -5.86 6.75
N ASP A 62 -7.45 -5.14 6.36
CA ASP A 62 -8.22 -4.32 7.28
C ASP A 62 -9.11 -5.08 8.27
N ALA A 63 -9.22 -6.40 8.11
CA ALA A 63 -9.79 -7.32 9.10
C ALA A 63 -8.86 -7.56 10.31
N GLY A 64 -7.65 -6.97 10.32
CA GLY A 64 -6.65 -7.15 11.38
C GLY A 64 -5.73 -8.36 11.18
N THR A 65 -5.92 -9.13 10.10
CA THR A 65 -5.11 -10.30 9.75
C THR A 65 -3.86 -9.92 8.96
N ARG A 66 -2.76 -10.65 9.19
CA ARG A 66 -1.55 -10.62 8.36
C ARG A 66 -1.47 -11.90 7.54
N LEU A 67 -1.23 -11.76 6.24
CA LEU A 67 -1.09 -12.87 5.30
C LEU A 67 0.32 -12.87 4.73
N TYR A 68 0.89 -14.07 4.56
CA TYR A 68 2.27 -14.25 4.09
C TYR A 68 2.30 -15.06 2.80
N GLY A 69 3.07 -14.62 1.81
CA GLY A 69 3.20 -15.32 0.53
C GLY A 69 3.89 -14.48 -0.54
N ASP A 70 3.94 -14.98 -1.77
CA ASP A 70 4.47 -14.24 -2.91
C ASP A 70 3.36 -13.43 -3.59
N LEU A 71 3.48 -12.10 -3.53
CA LEU A 71 2.48 -11.18 -4.06
C LEU A 71 2.73 -10.86 -5.53
N SER A 72 1.68 -10.90 -6.34
CA SER A 72 1.69 -10.40 -7.73
C SER A 72 0.78 -9.19 -7.87
N PRO A 73 1.10 -8.23 -8.77
CA PRO A 73 2.13 -8.29 -9.82
C PRO A 73 3.56 -7.98 -9.36
N SER A 74 4.55 -8.35 -10.19
CA SER A 74 5.99 -8.05 -9.96
C SER A 74 6.37 -6.61 -10.30
N VAL A 75 5.48 -5.84 -10.92
CA VAL A 75 5.66 -4.42 -11.24
C VAL A 75 4.43 -3.66 -10.79
N ILE A 76 4.65 -2.59 -10.04
CA ILE A 76 3.60 -1.78 -9.43
C ILE A 76 3.51 -0.44 -10.19
N PRO A 77 2.43 -0.21 -10.97
CA PRO A 77 2.16 1.09 -11.56
C PRO A 77 1.66 2.08 -10.49
N VAL A 78 2.30 3.25 -10.41
CA VAL A 78 2.00 4.33 -9.47
C VAL A 78 1.81 5.63 -10.25
N ARG A 79 0.66 6.25 -10.12
CA ARG A 79 0.44 7.63 -10.60
C ARG A 79 0.97 8.61 -9.56
N LEU A 80 1.90 9.49 -9.92
CA LEU A 80 2.47 10.46 -8.98
C LEU A 80 1.43 11.48 -8.56
N ALA A 81 1.43 11.85 -7.28
CA ALA A 81 0.48 12.82 -6.72
C ALA A 81 0.47 14.14 -7.52
N ASP A 82 -0.72 14.67 -7.76
CA ASP A 82 -0.95 15.94 -8.46
C ASP A 82 -0.42 15.98 -9.91
N THR A 83 -0.17 14.81 -10.52
CA THR A 83 0.24 14.69 -11.93
C THR A 83 -0.55 13.60 -12.67
N THR A 84 -0.44 13.57 -13.99
CA THR A 84 -0.89 12.45 -14.83
C THR A 84 0.20 11.42 -15.10
N VAL A 85 1.40 11.63 -14.55
CA VAL A 85 2.57 10.77 -14.79
C VAL A 85 2.39 9.45 -14.05
N VAL A 86 2.57 8.35 -14.78
CA VAL A 86 2.58 7.00 -14.21
C VAL A 86 4.00 6.46 -14.28
N VAL A 87 4.53 6.07 -13.12
CA VAL A 87 5.81 5.38 -12.97
C VAL A 87 5.51 3.90 -12.72
N THR A 88 6.26 3.01 -13.33
CA THR A 88 6.20 1.57 -13.09
C THR A 88 7.41 1.15 -12.28
N ILE A 89 7.17 0.64 -11.07
CA ILE A 89 8.23 0.34 -10.11
C ILE A 89 8.28 -1.18 -9.92
N PRO A 90 9.43 -1.85 -10.15
CA PRO A 90 9.59 -3.25 -9.81
C PRO A 90 9.31 -3.50 -8.33
N LYS A 91 8.57 -4.56 -8.01
CA LYS A 91 8.28 -4.99 -6.62
C LYS A 91 9.58 -5.17 -5.82
N ALA A 92 10.65 -5.62 -6.48
CA ALA A 92 11.96 -5.83 -5.86
C ALA A 92 12.63 -4.53 -5.37
N ASP A 93 12.24 -3.36 -5.88
CA ASP A 93 12.79 -2.06 -5.50
C ASP A 93 11.97 -1.37 -4.39
N ILE A 94 10.81 -1.95 -4.05
CA ILE A 94 9.88 -1.41 -3.07
C ILE A 94 10.09 -2.12 -1.75
N HIS A 95 10.21 -1.33 -0.69
CA HIS A 95 10.25 -1.82 0.68
C HIS A 95 8.82 -2.02 1.24
N THR A 96 7.98 -0.98 1.14
CA THR A 96 6.63 -0.98 1.70
C THR A 96 5.64 -0.23 0.81
N LEU A 97 4.41 -0.73 0.71
CA LEU A 97 3.24 -0.02 0.17
C LEU A 97 2.26 0.28 1.31
N ILE A 98 1.83 1.52 1.45
CA ILE A 98 0.81 1.93 2.43
C ILE A 98 -0.40 2.48 1.67
N PHE A 99 -1.58 1.94 1.94
CA PHE A 99 -2.82 2.32 1.27
C PHE A 99 -3.71 3.16 2.16
N PHE A 100 -3.90 4.41 1.78
CA PHE A 100 -4.80 5.31 2.48
C PHE A 100 -6.20 5.16 1.89
N THR A 101 -6.99 4.28 2.49
CA THR A 101 -8.44 4.28 2.25
C THR A 101 -9.08 5.42 3.03
N ALA A 102 -9.89 6.23 2.35
CA ALA A 102 -10.68 7.27 3.01
C ALA A 102 -11.76 6.63 3.91
N LYS A 103 -11.37 6.18 5.11
CA LYS A 103 -12.29 5.64 6.11
C LYS A 103 -12.93 6.80 6.88
N GLY A 104 -14.01 7.31 6.32
CA GLY A 104 -14.85 8.32 6.97
C GLY A 104 -14.15 9.67 7.12
N LYS A 105 -14.95 10.74 7.16
CA LYS A 105 -14.43 12.07 7.46
C LYS A 105 -13.85 12.04 8.88
N VAL A 106 -12.62 12.51 9.05
CA VAL A 106 -12.05 12.83 10.38
C VAL A 106 -13.12 13.57 11.20
N SER A 107 -13.39 13.12 12.42
CA SER A 107 -14.45 13.71 13.26
C SER A 107 -14.23 15.22 13.40
N ALA A 108 -15.29 16.01 13.54
CA ALA A 108 -15.16 17.45 13.74
C ALA A 108 -14.29 17.78 14.98
N ALA A 109 -14.36 16.94 16.02
CA ALA A 109 -13.54 17.04 17.22
C ALA A 109 -12.05 16.84 16.91
N THR A 110 -11.70 15.79 16.15
CA THR A 110 -10.31 15.51 15.75
C THR A 110 -9.76 16.63 14.84
N ARG A 111 -10.58 17.16 13.91
CA ARG A 111 -10.18 18.31 13.08
C ARG A 111 -9.93 19.57 13.89
N LYS A 112 -10.75 19.82 14.92
CA LYS A 112 -10.58 20.95 15.83
C LYS A 112 -9.29 20.82 16.64
N ALA A 113 -9.04 19.63 17.21
CA ALA A 113 -7.82 19.37 17.97
C ALA A 113 -6.55 19.63 17.14
N LEU A 114 -6.47 19.10 15.91
CA LEU A 114 -5.30 19.27 15.04
C LEU A 114 -5.01 20.74 14.66
N LYS A 115 -6.04 21.59 14.57
CA LYS A 115 -5.87 23.03 14.30
C LYS A 115 -5.40 23.85 15.50
N THR A 116 -5.42 23.27 16.70
CA THR A 116 -5.03 23.98 17.93
C THR A 116 -3.56 23.74 18.29
N VAL A 117 -2.91 22.81 17.60
CA VAL A 117 -1.53 22.37 17.86
C VAL A 117 -0.57 22.78 16.72
N ALA A 118 -1.10 23.43 15.67
CA ALA A 118 -0.35 24.04 14.57
C ALA A 118 -0.46 25.56 14.67
#